data_AF-A0A2S6B001-F1
#
_entry.id   AF-A0A2S6B001-F1
#
_cell.length_a   1.000
_cell.length_b   1.000
_cell.length_c   1.000
_cell.angle_alpha   90.00
_cell.angle_beta   90.00
_cell.angle_gamma   90.00
#
_symmetry.space_group_name_H-M   'P 1'
#
loop_
_entity.id
_entity.type
_entity.pdbx_description
1 polymer ?
#
loop_
_entity_poly.entity_id
_entity_poly.type
_entity_poly.pdbx_seq_one_letter_code
_entity_poly.pdbx_strand_id
1 'polypeptide(L)' 'PDNQFDTAVYDRGAVAVQALRNEVGDDACFAILKGWAREHAYGNASVGDFQKYAEKVSGKSLATLFDTWLFEPSKPA' A
#
# COMPACT_ATOMS: atom_id res chain seq x y z
N PRO A 1 -4.24 11.91 17.12
CA PRO A 1 -3.13 11.09 17.67
C PRO A 1 -3.60 9.79 18.35
N ASP A 2 -4.89 9.63 18.66
CA ASP A 2 -5.32 8.60 19.62
C ASP A 2 -5.82 7.27 19.01
N ASN A 3 -5.91 7.14 17.68
CA ASN A 3 -6.46 5.95 16.99
C ASN A 3 -5.46 5.24 16.05
N GLN A 4 -4.16 5.49 16.16
CA GLN A 4 -3.15 4.91 15.25
C GLN A 4 -3.03 3.38 15.38
N PHE A 5 -3.48 2.82 16.49
CA PHE A 5 -3.49 1.38 16.79
C PHE A 5 -4.90 0.80 16.89
N ASP A 6 -5.91 1.53 16.41
CA ASP A 6 -7.27 0.99 16.32
C ASP A 6 -7.27 -0.23 15.40
N THR A 7 -8.06 -1.25 15.74
CA THR A 7 -8.27 -2.45 14.90
C THR A 7 -8.63 -2.07 13.48
N ALA A 8 -9.36 -0.97 13.29
CA ALA A 8 -9.69 -0.41 11.98
C ALA A 8 -8.44 -0.04 11.15
N VAL A 9 -7.33 0.38 11.76
CA VAL A 9 -6.08 0.70 11.04
C VAL A 9 -5.37 -0.59 10.61
N TYR A 10 -5.31 -1.58 11.48
CA TYR A 10 -4.67 -2.87 11.18
C TYR A 10 -5.45 -3.68 10.14
N ASP A 11 -6.78 -3.74 10.27
CA ASP A 11 -7.65 -4.41 9.31
C ASP A 11 -7.57 -3.72 7.94
N ARG A 12 -7.55 -2.38 7.91
CA ARG A 12 -7.43 -1.63 6.64
C ARG A 12 -6.05 -1.78 6.01
N GLY A 13 -4.98 -1.86 6.80
CA GLY A 13 -3.64 -2.14 6.30
C GLY A 13 -3.56 -3.49 5.60
N ALA A 14 -4.10 -4.55 6.22
CA ALA A 14 -4.15 -5.88 5.63
C ALA A 14 -4.99 -5.93 4.35
N VAL A 15 -6.16 -5.28 4.35
CA VAL A 15 -7.03 -5.25 3.18
C VAL A 15 -6.44 -4.39 2.05
N ALA A 16 -5.74 -3.30 2.34
CA ALA A 16 -5.04 -2.50 1.34
C ALA A 16 -3.94 -3.31 0.63
N VAL A 17 -3.18 -4.14 1.37
CA VAL A 17 -2.19 -5.05 0.77
C VAL A 17 -2.87 -6.12 -0.08
N GLN A 18 -4.02 -6.65 0.35
CA GLN A 18 -4.78 -7.60 -0.46
C GLN A 18 -5.37 -6.95 -1.73
N ALA A 19 -5.88 -5.72 -1.64
CA ALA A 19 -6.36 -4.96 -2.79
C ALA A 19 -5.22 -4.69 -3.78
N LEU A 20 -4.04 -4.29 -3.28
CA LEU A 20 -2.83 -4.14 -4.08
C LEU A 20 -2.50 -5.45 -4.80
N ARG A 21 -2.50 -6.58 -4.08
CA ARG A 21 -2.26 -7.90 -4.66
C ARG A 21 -3.25 -8.24 -5.79
N ASN A 22 -4.53 -7.95 -5.59
CA ASN A 22 -5.55 -8.18 -6.62
C ASN A 22 -5.31 -7.30 -7.87
N GLU A 23 -4.88 -6.06 -7.68
CA GLU A 23 -4.63 -5.13 -8.78
C GLU A 23 -3.36 -5.49 -9.55
N VAL A 24 -2.23 -5.70 -8.88
CA VAL A 24 -0.93 -5.89 -9.56
C VAL A 24 -0.60 -7.35 -9.87
N GLY A 25 -1.31 -8.30 -9.26
CA GLY A 25 -1.01 -9.73 -9.33
C GLY A 25 0.06 -10.17 -8.32
N ASP A 26 0.15 -11.48 -8.11
CA ASP A 26 1.00 -12.09 -7.07
C ASP A 26 2.49 -11.75 -7.25
N ASP A 27 3.04 -11.99 -8.44
CA ASP A 27 4.47 -11.81 -8.69
C ASP A 27 4.92 -10.36 -8.48
N ALA A 28 4.15 -9.41 -9.00
CA ALA A 28 4.40 -7.99 -8.82
C ALA A 28 4.23 -7.59 -7.35
N CYS A 29 3.21 -8.09 -6.66
CA CYS A 29 2.99 -7.82 -5.24
C CYS A 29 4.18 -8.28 -4.38
N PHE A 30 4.66 -9.52 -4.58
CA PHE A 30 5.81 -10.03 -3.85
C PHE A 30 7.10 -9.29 -4.20
N ALA A 31 7.30 -8.91 -5.47
CA ALA A 31 8.42 -8.09 -5.89
C ALA A 31 8.39 -6.71 -5.21
N ILE A 32 7.22 -6.07 -5.16
CA ILE A 32 7.00 -4.79 -4.49
C ILE A 32 7.35 -4.89 -3.00
N LEU A 33 6.76 -5.85 -2.27
CA LEU A 33 6.94 -5.94 -0.81
C LEU A 33 8.39 -6.22 -0.41
N LYS A 34 9.07 -7.11 -1.13
CA LYS A 34 10.49 -7.45 -0.86
C LYS A 34 11.42 -6.32 -1.28
N GLY A 35 11.18 -5.74 -2.45
CA GLY A 35 12.00 -4.68 -3.02
C GLY A 35 11.90 -3.39 -2.22
N TRP A 36 10.69 -3.00 -1.81
CA TRP A 36 10.43 -1.81 -1.00
C TRP A 36 11.19 -1.84 0.32
N ALA A 37 11.07 -2.94 1.09
CA ALA A 37 11.75 -3.09 2.37
C ALA A 37 13.28 -3.05 2.23
N ARG A 38 13.81 -3.50 1.10
CA ARG A 38 15.25 -3.46 0.80
C ARG A 38 15.72 -2.06 0.40
N GLU A 39 14.96 -1.36 -0.45
CA GLU A 39 15.33 -0.04 -0.97
C GLU A 39 15.28 1.06 0.11
N HIS A 40 14.36 0.93 1.07
CA HIS A 40 14.20 1.89 2.16
C HIS A 40 14.72 1.36 3.52
N ALA A 41 15.55 0.32 3.50
CA ALA A 41 16.16 -0.22 4.72
C ALA A 41 16.95 0.87 5.46
N TYR A 42 16.75 0.96 6.77
CA TYR A 42 17.41 1.96 7.65
C TYR A 42 17.09 3.43 7.31
N GLY A 43 16.05 3.67 6.50
CA GLY A 43 15.61 5.01 6.10
C GLY A 43 14.19 5.32 6.57
N ASN A 44 13.66 6.45 6.07
CA ASN A 44 12.27 6.85 6.23
C ASN A 44 11.65 7.00 4.83
N ALA A 45 10.37 6.67 4.71
CA ALA A 45 9.61 6.82 3.48
C ALA A 45 8.16 7.16 3.78
N SER A 46 7.51 7.86 2.86
CA SER A 46 6.08 8.17 2.94
C SER A 46 5.22 7.15 2.20
N VAL A 47 3.91 7.17 2.44
CA VAL A 47 2.93 6.39 1.68
C VAL A 47 2.98 6.73 0.18
N GLY A 48 3.21 8.00 -0.16
CA GLY A 48 3.34 8.43 -1.55
C GLY A 48 4.60 7.87 -2.24
N ASP A 49 5.67 7.63 -1.48
CA ASP A 49 6.86 6.97 -2.01
C ASP A 49 6.57 5.49 -2.29
N PHE A 50 5.80 4.82 -1.42
CA PHE A 50 5.39 3.44 -1.65
C PHE A 50 4.49 3.29 -2.88
N GLN A 51 3.55 4.21 -3.08
CA GLN A 51 2.70 4.24 -4.28
C GLN A 51 3.57 4.33 -5.54
N LYS A 52 4.46 5.33 -5.63
CA LYS A 52 5.35 5.52 -6.80
C LYS A 52 6.21 4.28 -7.07
N TYR A 53 6.71 3.65 -6.02
CA TYR A 53 7.48 2.42 -6.14
C TYR A 53 6.64 1.27 -6.68
N ALA A 54 5.43 1.08 -6.15
CA ALA A 54 4.51 0.05 -6.59
C ALA A 54 4.08 0.24 -8.05
N GLU A 55 3.81 1.48 -8.48
CA GLU A 55 3.51 1.83 -9.88
C GLU A 55 4.71 1.53 -10.79
N LYS A 56 5.94 1.86 -10.36
CA LYS A 56 7.16 1.57 -11.11
C LYS A 56 7.39 0.06 -11.31
N VAL A 57 7.16 -0.76 -10.27
CA VAL A 57 7.37 -2.21 -10.35
C VAL A 57 6.26 -2.92 -11.10
N SER A 58 5.00 -2.49 -10.92
CA SER A 58 3.84 -3.13 -11.57
C SER A 58 3.55 -2.63 -12.99
N GLY A 59 4.02 -1.43 -13.35
CA GLY A 59 3.65 -0.74 -14.59
C GLY A 59 2.19 -0.28 -14.64
N LYS A 60 1.47 -0.33 -13.52
CA LYS A 60 0.07 0.08 -13.39
C LYS A 60 -0.05 1.41 -12.66
N SER A 61 -1.08 2.18 -13.00
CA SER A 61 -1.48 3.34 -12.20
C SER A 61 -2.23 2.85 -10.96
N LEU A 62 -1.78 3.25 -9.77
CA LEU A 62 -2.34 2.81 -8.49
C LEU A 62 -2.98 3.97 -7.71
N ALA A 63 -3.00 5.18 -8.28
CA ALA A 63 -3.59 6.37 -7.66
C ALA A 63 -4.99 6.11 -7.09
N THR A 64 -5.91 5.56 -7.88
CA THR A 64 -7.28 5.28 -7.43
C THR A 64 -7.33 4.27 -6.29
N LEU A 65 -6.49 3.23 -6.33
CA LEU A 65 -6.42 2.24 -5.25
C LEU A 65 -5.94 2.89 -3.95
N PHE A 66 -4.90 3.69 -4.03
CA PHE A 66 -4.35 4.36 -2.85
C PHE A 66 -5.30 5.44 -2.31
N ASP A 67 -5.97 6.22 -3.18
CA ASP A 67 -7.03 7.16 -2.80
C ASP A 67 -8.14 6.47 -2.01
N THR A 68 -8.66 5.36 -2.54
CA THR A 68 -9.74 4.58 -1.95
C THR A 68 -9.37 3.94 -0.61
N TRP A 69 -8.14 3.44 -0.46
CA TRP A 69 -7.76 2.69 0.75
C TRP A 69 -7.08 3.52 1.84
N LEU A 70 -6.38 4.61 1.47
CA LEU A 70 -5.54 5.39 2.40
C LEU A 70 -6.06 6.80 2.67
N PHE A 71 -6.84 7.39 1.76
CA PHE A 71 -7.24 8.79 1.87
C PHE A 71 -8.74 8.99 2.14
N GLU A 72 -9.58 7.96 1.92
CA GLU A 72 -10.99 8.00 2.32
C GLU A 72 -11.22 7.49 3.77
N PRO A 73 -11.89 8.26 4.64
CA PRO A 73 -12.19 7.82 6.01
C PRO A 73 -13.20 6.67 6.08
N SER A 74 -14.03 6.44 5.05
CA SER A 74 -14.96 5.32 4.95
C SER A 74 -14.33 4.09 4.29
N LYS A 75 -14.70 2.89 4.77
CA LYS A 75 -14.41 1.64 4.07
C LYS A 75 -15.12 1.68 2.70
N PRO A 76 -14.43 1.37 1.59
CA PRO A 76 -15.09 1.23 0.30
C PRO A 76 -16.09 0.05 0.38
N ALA A 77 -17.25 0.21 -0.25
CA ALA A 77 -18.35 -0.76 -0.19
C ALA A 77 -17.94 -2.17 -0.64
#